data_AF-A0A9W9Z966-F1
#
_entry.id   AF-A0A9W9Z966-F1
#
_cell.length_a   1.000
_cell.length_b   1.000
_cell.length_c   1.000
_cell.angle_alpha   90.00
_cell.angle_beta   90.00
_cell.angle_gamma   90.00
#
_symmetry.space_group_name_H-M   'P 1'
#
loop_
_entity.id
_entity.type
_entity.pdbx_description
1 polymer ?
#
loop_
_entity_poly.entity_id
_entity_poly.type
_entity_poly.pdbx_seq_one_letter_code
_entity_poly.pdbx_strand_id
1 'polypeptide(L)'
;MAINNFIRNDTADNDGSMQLLNRLYKTFKFGMLSLPEMLNERGVDDPEKLPNFHYRDDALRLWTAVTTFIKEVIAIYYKSNDDVVKDNELQAWVNDIHDNGFPVRGGDLDHEFPKSLQTRDQLIHMLTCVVFTCSCQHAAVNFGLMDVAGFVPNTPSLMRQPPPTKKNEATLKSIMATLPNKSQSGHQIATMFVLTKFAEDERFIGDITHSLLTGHHEDDAITRFQAALQEISDSIKARNASLELPYINLLPERIPDSIGI
;
A
#
# COMPACT_ATOMS: atom_id res chain seq x y z
N MET A 1 1.43 23.71 -7.88
CA MET A 1 0.77 23.87 -9.21
C MET A 1 1.57 23.25 -10.36
N ALA A 2 2.88 23.56 -10.51
CA ALA A 2 3.71 22.96 -11.58
C ALA A 2 3.93 21.44 -11.42
N ILE A 3 4.12 20.95 -10.19
CA ILE A 3 4.28 19.52 -9.88
C ILE A 3 3.00 18.72 -10.19
N ASN A 4 1.83 19.24 -9.81
CA ASN A 4 0.56 18.55 -10.08
C ASN A 4 0.25 18.45 -11.59
N ASN A 5 0.62 19.47 -12.37
CA ASN A 5 0.49 19.42 -13.83
C ASN A 5 1.49 18.45 -14.48
N PHE A 6 2.68 18.32 -13.92
CA PHE A 6 3.72 17.39 -14.36
C PHE A 6 3.29 15.92 -14.14
N ILE A 7 2.71 15.59 -12.98
CA ILE A 7 2.21 14.24 -12.69
C ILE A 7 0.99 13.88 -13.56
N ARG A 8 0.02 14.79 -13.67
CA ARG A 8 -1.23 14.56 -14.42
C ARG A 8 -1.00 14.15 -15.87
N ASN A 9 -0.20 14.94 -16.60
CA ASN A 9 -0.10 14.80 -18.05
C ASN A 9 0.71 13.58 -18.51
N ASP A 10 1.64 13.08 -17.69
CA ASP A 10 2.61 12.07 -18.14
C ASP A 10 2.41 10.67 -17.54
N THR A 11 1.64 10.51 -16.46
CA THR A 11 1.49 9.21 -15.78
C THR A 11 0.04 8.73 -15.59
N ALA A 12 -0.87 9.61 -15.18
CA ALA A 12 -2.23 9.22 -14.78
C ALA A 12 -3.28 9.42 -15.89
N ASP A 13 -3.25 10.52 -16.64
CA ASP A 13 -4.34 10.92 -17.55
C ASP A 13 -4.09 10.61 -19.04
N ASN A 14 -3.23 9.63 -19.36
CA ASN A 14 -3.13 9.16 -20.76
C ASN A 14 -4.10 8.00 -21.04
N ASP A 15 -4.60 7.92 -22.29
CA ASP A 15 -5.62 6.93 -22.69
C ASP A 15 -5.23 5.48 -22.39
N GLY A 16 -3.94 5.14 -22.52
CA GLY A 16 -3.43 3.80 -22.23
C GLY A 16 -3.50 3.44 -20.75
N SER A 17 -3.07 4.35 -19.87
CA SER A 17 -3.19 4.21 -18.42
C SER A 17 -4.66 4.06 -18.02
N MET A 18 -5.56 4.88 -18.55
CA MET A 18 -7.00 4.81 -18.25
C MET A 18 -7.64 3.51 -18.73
N GLN A 19 -7.26 2.99 -19.89
CA GLN A 19 -7.72 1.67 -20.36
C GLN A 19 -7.21 0.55 -19.46
N LEU A 20 -5.95 0.62 -19.02
CA LEU A 20 -5.37 -0.36 -18.10
C LEU A 20 -6.08 -0.34 -16.74
N LEU A 21 -6.30 0.85 -16.16
CA LEU A 21 -7.02 1.01 -14.89
C LEU A 21 -8.45 0.49 -15.00
N ASN A 22 -9.18 0.81 -16.07
CA ASN A 22 -10.51 0.26 -16.31
C ASN A 22 -10.50 -1.28 -16.41
N ARG A 23 -9.48 -1.86 -17.06
CA ARG A 23 -9.36 -3.33 -17.14
C ARG A 23 -9.06 -3.97 -15.78
N LEU A 24 -8.21 -3.34 -14.97
CA LEU A 24 -7.89 -3.84 -13.63
C LEU A 24 -9.09 -3.72 -12.68
N TYR A 25 -9.83 -2.61 -12.77
CA TYR A 25 -11.04 -2.37 -11.99
C TYR A 25 -12.06 -3.49 -12.19
N LYS A 26 -12.29 -3.94 -13.45
CA LYS A 26 -13.20 -5.04 -13.77
C LYS A 26 -12.98 -6.32 -12.97
N THR A 27 -11.75 -6.57 -12.53
CA THR A 27 -11.39 -7.79 -11.81
C THR A 27 -10.98 -7.52 -10.36
N PHE A 28 -11.05 -6.26 -9.92
CA PHE A 28 -10.73 -5.89 -8.55
C PHE A 28 -11.71 -6.57 -7.59
N LYS A 29 -11.19 -7.09 -6.47
CA LYS A 29 -11.97 -7.61 -5.36
C LYS A 29 -11.43 -7.02 -4.07
N PHE A 30 -12.31 -6.66 -3.14
CA PHE A 30 -11.92 -6.09 -1.86
C PHE A 30 -10.95 -6.99 -1.09
N GLY A 31 -11.14 -8.32 -1.16
CA GLY A 31 -10.23 -9.30 -0.54
C GLY A 31 -8.77 -9.21 -1.01
N MET A 32 -8.49 -8.61 -2.18
CA MET A 32 -7.12 -8.37 -2.64
C MET A 32 -6.34 -7.40 -1.74
N LEU A 33 -7.03 -6.64 -0.88
CA LEU A 33 -6.43 -5.75 0.12
C LEU A 33 -6.06 -6.48 1.43
N SER A 34 -6.50 -7.73 1.61
CA SER A 34 -6.07 -8.58 2.72
C SER A 34 -4.66 -9.10 2.46
N LEU A 35 -3.67 -8.54 3.15
CA LEU A 35 -2.27 -8.93 2.97
C LEU A 35 -2.04 -10.45 3.15
N PRO A 36 -2.53 -11.10 4.24
CA PRO A 36 -2.29 -12.53 4.44
C PRO A 36 -2.93 -13.39 3.34
N GLU A 37 -4.17 -13.08 2.94
CA GLU A 37 -4.86 -13.80 1.87
C GLU A 37 -4.15 -13.61 0.54
N MET A 38 -3.77 -12.37 0.20
CA MET A 38 -3.03 -12.05 -1.03
C MET A 38 -1.68 -12.78 -1.12
N LEU A 39 -0.95 -12.91 0.00
CA LEU A 39 0.32 -13.65 0.03
C LEU A 39 0.09 -15.16 -0.15
N ASN A 40 -0.92 -15.72 0.50
CA ASN A 40 -1.29 -17.13 0.39
C ASN A 40 -1.81 -17.49 -1.00
N GLU A 41 -2.70 -16.69 -1.60
CA GLU A 41 -3.21 -16.89 -2.96
C GLU A 41 -2.10 -16.88 -4.01
N ARG A 42 -1.05 -16.08 -3.79
CA ARG A 42 0.14 -16.04 -4.64
C ARG A 42 1.14 -17.16 -4.34
N GLY A 43 0.97 -17.91 -3.25
CA GLY A 43 1.85 -18.99 -2.83
C GLY A 43 3.24 -18.50 -2.39
N VAL A 44 3.32 -17.32 -1.79
CA VAL A 44 4.59 -16.67 -1.38
C VAL A 44 4.70 -16.43 0.12
N ASP A 45 3.73 -16.92 0.90
CA ASP A 45 3.65 -16.77 2.35
C ASP A 45 4.58 -17.73 3.13
N ASP A 46 5.05 -18.81 2.49
CA ASP A 46 5.95 -19.81 3.11
C ASP A 46 7.42 -19.32 3.13
N PRO A 47 7.99 -19.00 4.31
CA PRO A 47 9.36 -18.50 4.42
C PRO A 47 10.42 -19.57 4.20
N GLU A 48 10.10 -20.85 4.37
CA GLU A 48 11.04 -21.96 4.14
C GLU A 48 11.19 -22.22 2.64
N LYS A 49 10.11 -22.07 1.87
CA LYS A 49 10.14 -22.20 0.40
C LYS A 49 10.63 -20.94 -0.30
N LEU A 50 10.31 -19.76 0.23
CA LEU A 50 10.74 -18.46 -0.29
C LEU A 50 11.40 -17.63 0.82
N PRO A 51 12.68 -17.88 1.13
CA PRO A 51 13.40 -17.15 2.15
C PRO A 51 13.74 -15.72 1.69
N ASN A 52 14.09 -14.85 2.65
CA ASN A 52 14.53 -13.46 2.42
C ASN A 52 13.51 -12.57 1.70
N PHE A 53 12.22 -12.85 1.85
CA PHE A 53 11.16 -11.98 1.35
C PHE A 53 10.79 -10.91 2.39
N HIS A 54 11.66 -9.92 2.56
CA HIS A 54 11.57 -8.95 3.66
C HIS A 54 10.27 -8.11 3.68
N TYR A 55 9.69 -7.82 2.51
CA TYR A 55 8.35 -7.21 2.45
C TYR A 55 7.31 -8.08 3.16
N ARG A 56 7.24 -9.39 2.86
CA ARG A 56 6.29 -10.30 3.52
C ARG A 56 6.50 -10.30 5.03
N ASP A 57 7.75 -10.52 5.44
CA ASP A 57 8.09 -10.73 6.85
C ASP A 57 7.75 -9.48 7.69
N ASP A 58 8.09 -8.29 7.19
CA ASP A 58 7.84 -7.04 7.88
C ASP A 58 6.35 -6.65 7.80
N ALA A 59 5.73 -6.80 6.63
CA ALA A 59 4.32 -6.46 6.38
C ALA A 59 3.36 -7.32 7.22
N LEU A 60 3.60 -8.62 7.38
CA LEU A 60 2.74 -9.50 8.19
C LEU A 60 2.77 -9.13 9.68
N ARG A 61 3.92 -8.66 10.18
CA ARG A 61 4.04 -8.18 11.57
C ARG A 61 3.28 -6.87 11.76
N LEU A 62 3.41 -5.94 10.82
CA LEU A 62 2.66 -4.68 10.82
C LEU A 62 1.15 -4.91 10.68
N TRP A 63 0.74 -5.81 9.79
CA TRP A 63 -0.65 -6.23 9.63
C TRP A 63 -1.22 -6.75 10.95
N THR A 64 -0.47 -7.60 11.66
CA THR A 64 -0.86 -8.13 12.97
C THR A 64 -0.99 -7.01 14.00
N ALA A 65 -0.04 -6.08 14.07
CA ALA A 65 -0.09 -4.95 15.00
C ALA A 65 -1.29 -4.04 14.74
N VAL A 66 -1.55 -3.68 13.46
CA VAL A 66 -2.71 -2.87 13.04
C VAL A 66 -4.02 -3.59 13.36
N THR A 67 -4.13 -4.88 13.01
CA THR A 67 -5.33 -5.69 13.30
C THR A 67 -5.62 -5.72 14.80
N THR A 68 -4.57 -5.91 15.61
CA THR A 68 -4.69 -5.98 17.08
C THR A 68 -5.15 -4.65 17.66
N PHE A 69 -4.55 -3.54 17.24
CA PHE A 69 -4.96 -2.20 17.66
C PHE A 69 -6.44 -1.92 17.30
N ILE A 70 -6.83 -2.17 16.06
CA ILE A 70 -8.22 -1.98 15.60
C ILE A 70 -9.17 -2.86 16.42
N LYS A 71 -8.82 -4.11 16.66
CA LYS A 71 -9.63 -5.03 17.47
C LYS A 71 -9.83 -4.50 18.90
N GLU A 72 -8.80 -3.97 19.53
CA GLU A 72 -8.89 -3.39 20.87
C GLU A 72 -9.81 -2.16 20.87
N VAL A 73 -9.65 -1.25 19.92
CA VAL A 73 -10.52 -0.06 19.78
C VAL A 73 -11.97 -0.46 19.51
N ILE A 74 -12.23 -1.40 18.58
CA ILE A 74 -13.58 -1.89 18.30
C ILE A 74 -14.21 -2.53 19.53
N ALA A 75 -13.45 -3.22 20.38
CA ALA A 75 -13.97 -3.81 21.61
C ALA A 75 -14.38 -2.75 22.67
N ILE A 76 -13.84 -1.53 22.60
CA ILE A 76 -14.25 -0.41 23.46
C ILE A 76 -15.66 0.05 23.11
N TYR A 77 -15.98 0.18 21.82
CA TYR A 77 -17.25 0.77 21.36
C TYR A 77 -18.33 -0.27 21.01
N TYR A 78 -17.96 -1.45 20.50
CA TYR A 78 -18.89 -2.52 20.11
C TYR A 78 -18.70 -3.74 21.03
N LYS A 79 -19.67 -3.97 21.91
CA LYS A 79 -19.66 -5.09 22.88
C LYS A 79 -20.16 -6.40 22.26
N SER A 80 -20.93 -6.30 21.19
CA SER A 80 -21.50 -7.44 20.48
C SER A 80 -21.58 -7.19 18.97
N ASN A 81 -21.89 -8.24 18.22
CA ASN A 81 -22.21 -8.12 16.79
C ASN A 81 -23.51 -7.33 16.56
N ASP A 82 -24.44 -7.37 17.51
CA ASP A 82 -25.70 -6.63 17.44
C ASP A 82 -25.47 -5.11 17.49
N ASP A 83 -24.44 -4.64 18.20
CA ASP A 83 -24.04 -3.22 18.19
C ASP A 83 -23.58 -2.78 16.78
N VAL A 84 -22.85 -3.64 16.06
CA VAL A 84 -22.40 -3.37 14.68
C VAL A 84 -23.60 -3.31 13.72
N VAL A 85 -24.54 -4.25 13.86
CA VAL A 85 -25.75 -4.31 13.02
C VAL A 85 -26.66 -3.10 13.25
N LYS A 86 -26.76 -2.62 14.49
CA LYS A 86 -27.63 -1.50 14.88
C LYS A 86 -27.03 -0.12 14.61
N ASP A 87 -25.74 -0.03 14.32
CA ASP A 87 -25.07 1.22 14.01
C ASP A 87 -25.42 1.70 12.59
N ASN A 88 -26.43 2.55 12.49
CA ASN A 88 -26.92 3.06 11.21
C ASN A 88 -25.89 3.92 10.48
N GLU A 89 -24.97 4.60 11.19
CA GLU A 89 -23.93 5.43 10.57
C GLU A 89 -22.89 4.53 9.91
N LEU A 90 -22.44 3.49 10.62
CA LEU A 90 -21.54 2.49 10.09
C LEU A 90 -22.13 1.75 8.88
N GLN A 91 -23.40 1.31 8.99
CA GLN A 91 -24.06 0.63 7.87
C GLN A 91 -24.26 1.56 6.67
N ALA A 92 -24.58 2.83 6.88
CA ALA A 92 -24.70 3.81 5.81
C ALA A 92 -23.34 4.06 5.12
N TRP A 93 -22.26 4.17 5.88
CA TRP A 93 -20.90 4.35 5.34
C TRP A 93 -20.47 3.15 4.47
N VAL A 94 -20.73 1.92 4.93
CA VAL A 94 -20.43 0.69 4.17
C VAL A 94 -21.28 0.60 2.90
N ASN A 95 -22.57 0.91 2.97
CA ASN A 95 -23.43 0.92 1.79
C ASN A 95 -23.00 1.98 0.77
N ASP A 96 -22.59 3.17 1.22
CA ASP A 96 -22.14 4.23 0.31
C ASP A 96 -20.86 3.82 -0.44
N ILE A 97 -19.91 3.15 0.24
CA ILE A 97 -18.73 2.59 -0.44
C ILE A 97 -19.14 1.47 -1.41
N HIS A 98 -20.08 0.60 -1.05
CA HIS A 98 -20.54 -0.47 -1.93
C HIS A 98 -21.22 0.06 -3.20
N ASP A 99 -22.20 0.95 -3.04
CA ASP A 99 -23.04 1.42 -4.14
C ASP A 99 -22.37 2.52 -4.96
N ASN A 100 -21.63 3.43 -4.31
CA ASN A 100 -21.08 4.64 -4.94
C ASN A 100 -19.55 4.66 -5.02
N GLY A 101 -18.84 3.94 -4.15
CA GLY A 101 -17.37 3.83 -4.18
C GLY A 101 -16.86 2.76 -5.14
N PHE A 102 -17.37 1.53 -5.02
CA PHE A 102 -17.04 0.37 -5.86
C PHE A 102 -18.26 -0.12 -6.65
N PRO A 103 -18.88 0.70 -7.52
CA PRO A 103 -20.02 0.25 -8.31
C PRO A 103 -19.62 -0.84 -9.31
N VAL A 104 -20.29 -2.00 -9.24
CA VAL A 104 -20.15 -3.07 -10.24
C VAL A 104 -20.83 -2.64 -11.54
N ARG A 105 -20.05 -2.42 -12.60
CA ARG A 105 -20.56 -1.98 -13.92
C ARG A 105 -20.79 -3.17 -14.85
N GLY A 106 -21.36 -2.89 -16.02
CA GLY A 106 -21.59 -3.91 -17.04
C GLY A 106 -20.29 -4.59 -17.50
N GLY A 107 -20.14 -5.88 -17.18
CA GLY A 107 -18.97 -6.68 -17.54
C GLY A 107 -17.87 -6.72 -16.47
N ASP A 108 -18.11 -6.15 -15.30
CA ASP A 108 -17.24 -6.24 -14.13
C ASP A 108 -17.54 -7.53 -13.36
N LEU A 109 -16.55 -8.09 -12.68
CA LEU A 109 -16.77 -9.09 -11.64
C LEU A 109 -17.36 -8.41 -10.40
N ASP A 110 -17.99 -9.19 -9.53
CA ASP A 110 -18.35 -8.70 -8.19
C ASP A 110 -17.06 -8.25 -7.48
N HIS A 111 -17.06 -7.02 -6.98
CA HIS A 111 -15.94 -6.47 -6.21
C HIS A 111 -15.89 -7.05 -4.79
N GLU A 112 -16.89 -7.84 -4.38
CA GLU A 112 -16.95 -8.55 -3.09
C GLU A 112 -16.81 -7.61 -1.88
N PHE A 113 -17.09 -6.32 -2.07
CA PHE A 113 -17.19 -5.35 -0.99
C PHE A 113 -18.54 -5.57 -0.28
N PRO A 114 -18.60 -5.64 1.07
CA PRO A 114 -19.83 -5.94 1.78
C PRO A 114 -20.88 -4.84 1.59
N LYS A 115 -22.16 -5.23 1.43
CA LYS A 115 -23.30 -4.29 1.50
C LYS A 115 -23.63 -3.87 2.93
N SER A 116 -23.28 -4.70 3.90
CA SER A 116 -23.54 -4.46 5.31
C SER A 116 -22.56 -5.28 6.15
N LEU A 117 -22.31 -4.85 7.37
CA LEU A 117 -21.50 -5.58 8.34
C LEU A 117 -22.40 -6.25 9.36
N GLN A 118 -22.16 -7.53 9.61
CA GLN A 118 -22.93 -8.36 10.52
C GLN A 118 -22.17 -8.71 11.80
N THR A 119 -20.84 -8.58 11.78
CA THR A 119 -19.99 -8.96 12.91
C THR A 119 -18.87 -7.95 13.15
N ARG A 120 -18.37 -7.94 14.40
CA ARG A 120 -17.17 -7.17 14.74
C ARG A 120 -15.95 -7.62 13.94
N ASP A 121 -15.84 -8.92 13.66
CA ASP A 121 -14.71 -9.45 12.89
C ASP A 121 -14.71 -8.94 11.44
N GLN A 122 -15.89 -8.78 10.81
CA GLN A 122 -15.99 -8.17 9.50
C GLN A 122 -15.58 -6.69 9.52
N LEU A 123 -16.00 -5.94 10.55
CA LEU A 123 -15.59 -4.55 10.74
C LEU A 123 -14.07 -4.43 10.94
N ILE A 124 -13.50 -5.26 11.83
CA ILE A 124 -12.07 -5.29 12.11
C ILE A 124 -11.27 -5.61 10.84
N HIS A 125 -11.69 -6.63 10.09
CA HIS A 125 -11.03 -6.99 8.84
C HIS A 125 -11.06 -5.85 7.81
N MET A 126 -12.23 -5.25 7.61
CA MET A 126 -12.40 -4.14 6.66
C MET A 126 -11.54 -2.93 7.04
N LEU A 127 -11.56 -2.52 8.31
CA LEU A 127 -10.74 -1.41 8.79
C LEU A 127 -9.24 -1.72 8.72
N THR A 128 -8.85 -2.97 8.97
CA THR A 128 -7.45 -3.41 8.84
C THR A 128 -6.99 -3.27 7.41
N CYS A 129 -7.78 -3.74 6.43
CA CYS A 129 -7.47 -3.57 5.01
C CYS A 129 -7.28 -2.10 4.66
N VAL A 130 -8.18 -1.22 5.09
CA VAL A 130 -8.12 0.23 4.80
C VAL A 130 -6.89 0.87 5.44
N VAL A 131 -6.72 0.72 6.75
CA VAL A 131 -5.61 1.34 7.49
C VAL A 131 -4.26 0.83 6.99
N PHE A 132 -4.12 -0.48 6.78
CA PHE A 132 -2.88 -1.06 6.26
C PHE A 132 -2.59 -0.62 4.83
N THR A 133 -3.62 -0.51 3.98
CA THR A 133 -3.45 -0.06 2.59
C THR A 133 -2.97 1.39 2.53
N CYS A 134 -3.59 2.27 3.32
CA CYS A 134 -3.29 3.69 3.35
C CYS A 134 -1.93 4.03 3.99
N SER A 135 -1.39 3.16 4.84
CA SER A 135 -0.11 3.36 5.52
C SER A 135 0.96 2.42 4.96
N CYS A 136 1.06 1.21 5.50
CA CYS A 136 2.11 0.23 5.23
C CYS A 136 2.22 -0.15 3.74
N GLN A 137 1.11 -0.46 3.07
CA GLN A 137 1.15 -0.90 1.67
C GLN A 137 1.60 0.25 0.77
N HIS A 138 1.02 1.44 0.95
CA HIS A 138 1.44 2.63 0.23
C HIS A 138 2.93 2.89 0.44
N ALA A 139 3.41 2.86 1.69
CA ALA A 139 4.81 3.09 1.99
C ALA A 139 5.75 2.08 1.30
N ALA A 140 5.39 0.79 1.33
CA ALA A 140 6.18 -0.28 0.73
C ALA A 140 6.35 -0.16 -0.78
N VAL A 141 5.32 0.31 -1.49
CA VAL A 141 5.34 0.44 -2.97
C VAL A 141 5.79 1.82 -3.45
N ASN A 142 5.85 2.82 -2.56
CA ASN A 142 6.12 4.20 -2.91
C ASN A 142 7.53 4.65 -2.51
N PHE A 143 7.90 4.63 -1.22
CA PHE A 143 9.13 5.30 -0.76
C PHE A 143 10.44 4.61 -1.15
N GLY A 144 10.38 3.39 -1.68
CA GLY A 144 11.51 2.70 -2.30
C GLY A 144 11.73 3.05 -3.78
N LEU A 145 10.83 3.82 -4.42
CA LEU A 145 10.87 4.09 -5.85
C LEU A 145 12.17 4.78 -6.29
N MET A 146 12.75 5.67 -5.46
CA MET A 146 14.00 6.32 -5.81
C MET A 146 15.17 5.33 -5.87
N ASP A 147 15.21 4.34 -4.98
CA ASP A 147 16.27 3.33 -4.93
C ASP A 147 16.20 2.38 -6.14
N VAL A 148 14.99 2.00 -6.56
CA VAL A 148 14.80 1.01 -7.65
C VAL A 148 14.63 1.64 -9.04
N ALA A 149 14.13 2.87 -9.14
CA ALA A 149 13.80 3.53 -10.40
C ALA A 149 14.60 4.83 -10.64
N GLY A 150 15.41 5.28 -9.68
CA GLY A 150 16.34 6.40 -9.86
C GLY A 150 17.48 6.08 -10.83
N PHE A 151 17.96 4.83 -10.85
CA PHE A 151 18.82 4.34 -11.93
C PHE A 151 17.96 3.77 -13.07
N VAL A 152 17.63 4.62 -14.04
CA VAL A 152 16.65 4.34 -15.10
C VAL A 152 16.86 3.01 -15.86
N PRO A 153 18.09 2.55 -16.18
CA PRO A 153 18.26 1.24 -16.82
C PRO A 153 17.76 0.05 -15.99
N ASN A 154 17.65 0.18 -14.66
CA ASN A 154 17.09 -0.87 -13.79
C ASN A 154 15.57 -0.99 -13.97
N THR A 155 14.86 0.15 -14.06
CA THR A 155 13.39 0.20 -14.19
C THR A 155 13.00 1.28 -15.21
N PRO A 156 13.16 1.04 -16.52
CA PRO A 156 12.81 2.05 -17.53
C PRO A 156 11.29 2.20 -17.63
N SER A 157 10.77 3.43 -17.52
CA SER A 157 9.32 3.71 -17.62
C SER A 157 8.76 3.59 -19.04
N LEU A 158 9.62 3.59 -20.06
CA LEU A 158 9.24 3.47 -21.46
C LEU A 158 10.33 2.80 -22.30
N MET A 159 9.93 2.29 -23.45
CA MET A 159 10.81 1.73 -24.48
C MET A 159 10.52 2.39 -25.82
N ARG A 160 11.57 2.85 -26.52
CA ARG A 160 11.47 3.63 -27.77
C ARG A 160 11.47 2.80 -29.05
N GLN A 161 11.74 1.51 -28.96
CA GLN A 161 11.80 0.57 -30.08
C GLN A 161 10.96 -0.67 -29.78
N PRO A 162 10.41 -1.35 -30.80
CA PRO A 162 9.69 -2.60 -30.60
C PRO A 162 10.61 -3.71 -30.05
N PRO A 163 10.04 -4.74 -29.38
CA PRO A 163 10.80 -5.92 -28.98
C PRO A 163 11.49 -6.60 -30.18
N PRO A 164 12.68 -7.20 -29.99
CA PRO A 164 13.34 -7.97 -31.04
C PRO A 164 12.50 -9.19 -31.44
N THR A 165 12.51 -9.53 -32.74
CA THR A 165 11.75 -10.68 -33.27
C THR A 165 12.61 -11.93 -33.47
N LYS A 166 13.94 -11.79 -33.34
CA LYS A 166 14.91 -12.89 -33.39
C LYS A 166 15.94 -12.76 -32.27
N LYS A 167 16.52 -13.89 -31.89
CA LYS A 167 17.63 -13.93 -30.93
C LYS A 167 18.89 -13.29 -31.52
N ASN A 168 19.77 -12.80 -30.66
CA ASN A 168 21.10 -12.29 -31.00
C ASN A 168 21.14 -11.02 -31.90
N GLU A 169 20.05 -10.25 -31.96
CA GLU A 169 20.02 -8.96 -32.68
C GLU A 169 20.40 -7.76 -31.77
N ALA A 170 20.36 -7.94 -30.45
CA ALA A 170 20.64 -6.88 -29.49
C ALA A 170 22.13 -6.52 -29.46
N THR A 171 22.42 -5.23 -29.59
CA THR A 171 23.74 -4.62 -29.40
C THR A 171 23.63 -3.54 -28.33
N LEU A 172 24.75 -3.12 -27.72
CA LEU A 172 24.72 -1.99 -26.79
C LEU A 172 24.10 -0.74 -27.44
N LYS A 173 24.40 -0.50 -28.73
CA LYS A 173 23.81 0.60 -29.50
C LYS A 173 22.29 0.49 -29.61
N SER A 174 21.76 -0.69 -29.93
CA SER A 174 20.30 -0.88 -30.05
C SER A 174 19.60 -0.84 -28.69
N ILE A 175 20.24 -1.34 -27.63
CA ILE A 175 19.74 -1.24 -26.25
C ILE A 175 19.64 0.24 -25.85
N MET A 176 20.70 1.02 -26.03
CA MET A 176 20.69 2.46 -25.73
C MET A 176 19.71 3.25 -26.60
N ALA A 177 19.43 2.79 -27.82
CA ALA A 177 18.38 3.36 -28.68
C ALA A 177 16.96 3.00 -28.23
N THR A 178 16.80 1.88 -27.52
CA THR A 178 15.51 1.38 -26.99
C THR A 178 15.20 2.00 -25.62
N LEU A 179 16.18 2.10 -24.73
CA LEU A 179 16.03 2.72 -23.41
C LEU A 179 15.62 4.20 -23.51
N PRO A 180 15.04 4.79 -22.45
CA PRO A 180 14.72 6.22 -22.40
C PRO A 180 15.93 7.10 -22.78
N ASN A 181 15.68 8.19 -23.50
CA ASN A 181 16.72 9.19 -23.75
C ASN A 181 16.97 10.04 -22.48
N LYS A 182 18.01 10.87 -22.48
CA LYS A 182 18.39 11.67 -21.31
C LYS A 182 17.27 12.55 -20.74
N SER A 183 16.43 13.14 -21.60
CA SER A 183 15.31 13.97 -21.16
C SER A 183 14.21 13.14 -20.51
N GLN A 184 13.86 11.99 -21.10
CA GLN A 184 12.89 11.05 -20.55
C GLN A 184 13.38 10.44 -19.23
N SER A 185 14.67 10.10 -19.15
CA SER A 185 15.31 9.66 -17.90
C SER A 185 15.26 10.73 -16.82
N GLY A 186 15.58 11.99 -17.17
CA GLY A 186 15.50 13.12 -16.24
C GLY A 186 14.07 13.34 -15.74
N HIS A 187 13.08 13.21 -16.62
CA HIS A 187 11.67 13.26 -16.24
C HIS A 187 11.31 12.16 -15.24
N GLN A 188 11.63 10.89 -15.54
CA GLN A 188 11.37 9.76 -14.64
C GLN A 188 12.00 9.99 -13.26
N ILE A 189 13.27 10.38 -13.20
CA ILE A 189 13.98 10.63 -11.94
C ILE A 189 13.29 11.76 -11.15
N ALA A 190 12.89 12.85 -11.82
CA ALA A 190 12.16 13.93 -11.17
C ALA A 190 10.80 13.48 -10.62
N THR A 191 10.06 12.63 -11.36
CA THR A 191 8.80 12.04 -10.90
C THR A 191 9.02 11.19 -9.66
N MET A 192 9.99 10.28 -9.66
CA MET A 192 10.30 9.45 -8.50
C MET A 192 10.70 10.31 -7.30
N PHE A 193 11.57 11.32 -7.50
CA PHE A 193 11.98 12.22 -6.43
C PHE A 193 10.80 12.93 -5.76
N VAL A 194 9.85 13.44 -6.55
CA VAL A 194 8.64 14.09 -6.04
C VAL A 194 7.77 13.09 -5.29
N LEU A 195 7.51 11.93 -5.89
CA LEU A 195 6.63 10.91 -5.32
C LEU A 195 7.24 10.19 -4.11
N THR A 196 8.49 10.43 -3.73
CA THR A 196 9.11 9.78 -2.55
C THR A 196 9.53 10.76 -1.46
N LYS A 197 9.19 12.04 -1.59
CA LYS A 197 9.58 13.05 -0.62
C LYS A 197 8.53 13.18 0.49
N PHE A 198 8.91 12.88 1.73
CA PHE A 198 8.06 13.19 2.88
C PHE A 198 7.86 14.71 3.05
N ALA A 199 6.66 15.10 3.48
CA ALA A 199 6.39 16.45 3.94
C ALA A 199 7.23 16.80 5.19
N GLU A 200 7.45 18.09 5.45
CA GLU A 200 8.22 18.53 6.64
C GLU A 200 7.47 18.24 7.95
N ASP A 201 6.14 18.24 7.89
CA ASP A 201 5.22 17.97 8.99
C ASP A 201 4.61 16.56 8.93
N GLU A 202 5.23 15.65 8.16
CA GLU A 202 4.78 14.27 7.98
C GLU A 202 4.59 13.54 9.31
N ARG A 203 3.55 12.71 9.36
CA ARG A 203 3.19 11.92 10.54
C ARG A 203 3.28 10.45 10.23
N PHE A 204 4.06 9.75 11.04
CA PHE A 204 4.31 8.32 10.86
C PHE A 204 3.36 7.49 11.72
N ILE A 205 3.16 6.24 11.33
CA ILE A 205 2.27 5.30 12.01
C ILE A 205 2.62 5.21 13.51
N GLY A 206 1.61 5.39 14.35
CA GLY A 206 1.77 5.44 15.81
C GLY A 206 1.95 6.85 16.38
N ASP A 207 2.08 7.90 15.56
CA ASP A 207 1.92 9.29 16.02
C ASP A 207 0.45 9.55 16.38
N ILE A 208 0.21 10.00 17.61
CA ILE A 208 -1.12 10.25 18.18
C ILE A 208 -1.36 11.71 18.52
N THR A 209 -0.47 12.63 18.10
CA THR A 209 -0.53 14.06 18.44
C THR A 209 -1.88 14.69 18.08
N HIS A 210 -2.54 14.16 17.04
CA HIS A 210 -3.86 14.60 16.56
C HIS A 210 -4.95 13.53 16.67
N SER A 211 -4.75 12.52 17.51
CA SER A 211 -5.76 11.51 17.76
C SER A 211 -7.03 12.14 18.35
N LEU A 212 -8.19 11.74 17.82
CA LEU A 212 -9.50 12.09 18.37
C LEU A 212 -10.00 11.06 19.39
N LEU A 213 -9.27 9.94 19.58
CA LEU A 213 -9.59 8.96 20.61
C LEU A 213 -9.25 9.55 21.98
N THR A 214 -10.20 9.46 22.91
CA THR A 214 -10.04 10.00 24.26
C THR A 214 -10.55 9.00 25.29
N GLY A 215 -9.75 8.66 26.30
CA GLY A 215 -10.16 7.79 27.40
C GLY A 215 -9.08 6.80 27.79
N HIS A 216 -9.16 6.29 29.01
CA HIS A 216 -8.11 5.41 29.55
C HIS A 216 -7.96 4.10 28.77
N HIS A 217 -9.06 3.53 28.25
CA HIS A 217 -8.99 2.28 27.49
C HIS A 217 -8.39 2.49 26.10
N GLU A 218 -8.68 3.64 25.49
CA GLU A 218 -8.12 4.09 24.22
C GLU A 218 -6.62 4.36 24.36
N ASP A 219 -6.21 5.09 25.39
CA ASP A 219 -4.81 5.39 25.70
C ASP A 219 -3.99 4.10 25.93
N ASP A 220 -4.57 3.13 26.63
CA ASP A 220 -3.97 1.82 26.85
C ASP A 220 -3.76 1.05 25.54
N ALA A 221 -4.75 1.07 24.63
CA ALA A 221 -4.66 0.42 23.32
C ALA A 221 -3.61 1.08 22.42
N ILE A 222 -3.57 2.42 22.42
CA ILE A 222 -2.57 3.21 21.72
C ILE A 222 -1.17 2.88 22.24
N THR A 223 -0.99 2.83 23.56
CA THR A 223 0.31 2.54 24.18
C THR A 223 0.82 1.15 23.77
N ARG A 224 -0.05 0.13 23.76
CA ARG A 224 0.30 -1.21 23.28
C ARG A 224 0.66 -1.22 21.79
N PHE A 225 -0.08 -0.47 20.97
CA PHE A 225 0.22 -0.36 19.55
C PHE A 225 1.59 0.28 19.30
N GLN A 226 1.90 1.40 19.96
CA GLN A 226 3.20 2.06 19.88
C GLN A 226 4.35 1.16 20.34
N ALA A 227 4.16 0.41 21.43
CA ALA A 227 5.14 -0.58 21.89
C ALA A 227 5.38 -1.68 20.85
N ALA A 228 4.31 -2.22 20.24
CA ALA A 228 4.43 -3.23 19.19
C ALA A 228 5.15 -2.69 17.95
N LEU A 229 4.88 -1.44 17.54
CA LEU A 229 5.61 -0.78 16.46
C LEU A 229 7.09 -0.62 16.79
N GLN A 230 7.43 -0.21 18.02
CA GLN A 230 8.83 -0.09 18.44
C GLN A 230 9.57 -1.44 18.37
N GLU A 231 8.96 -2.52 18.87
CA GLU A 231 9.53 -3.88 18.78
C GLU A 231 9.72 -4.35 17.33
N ILE A 232 8.79 -3.99 16.43
CA ILE A 232 8.92 -4.25 14.99
C ILE A 232 10.10 -3.47 14.42
N SER A 233 10.20 -2.17 14.70
CA SER A 233 11.30 -1.30 14.24
C SER A 233 12.66 -1.85 14.67
N ASP A 234 12.81 -2.20 15.95
CA ASP A 234 14.08 -2.70 16.50
C ASP A 234 14.48 -4.02 15.86
N SER A 235 13.52 -4.92 15.64
CA SER A 235 13.78 -6.19 14.97
C SER A 235 14.13 -6.03 13.49
N ILE A 236 13.48 -5.12 12.76
CA ILE A 236 13.83 -4.81 11.36
C ILE A 236 15.25 -4.23 11.29
N LYS A 237 15.60 -3.30 12.18
CA LYS A 237 16.97 -2.73 12.28
C LYS A 237 18.01 -3.80 12.57
N ALA A 238 17.74 -4.70 13.51
CA ALA A 238 18.64 -5.80 13.85
C ALA A 238 18.86 -6.74 12.65
N ARG A 239 17.78 -7.12 11.94
CA ARG A 239 17.85 -7.91 10.70
C ARG A 239 18.69 -7.20 9.65
N ASN A 240 18.40 -5.92 9.41
CA ASN A 240 19.03 -5.09 8.40
C ASN A 240 20.53 -4.84 8.63
N ALA A 241 21.01 -4.86 9.88
CA ALA A 241 22.43 -4.69 10.19
C ALA A 241 23.35 -5.75 9.55
N SER A 242 22.77 -6.89 9.14
CA SER A 242 23.49 -7.98 8.48
C SER A 242 23.32 -8.04 6.96
N LEU A 243 22.44 -7.21 6.38
CA LEU A 243 22.12 -7.25 4.95
C LEU A 243 23.04 -6.34 4.14
N GLU A 244 23.44 -6.79 2.95
CA GLU A 244 24.14 -5.94 1.96
C GLU A 244 23.24 -4.78 1.51
N LEU A 245 21.96 -5.07 1.28
CA LEU A 245 20.93 -4.08 0.96
C LEU A 245 19.81 -4.14 2.01
N PRO A 246 19.83 -3.26 3.02
CA PRO A 246 18.78 -3.15 4.02
C PRO A 246 17.39 -2.89 3.39
N TYR A 247 16.37 -3.61 3.85
CA TYR A 247 14.98 -3.30 3.50
C TYR A 247 14.37 -2.38 4.56
N ILE A 248 14.18 -1.10 4.22
CA ILE A 248 13.82 -0.04 5.18
C ILE A 248 12.41 0.52 5.01
N ASN A 249 11.70 0.15 3.94
CA ASN A 249 10.46 0.81 3.54
C ASN A 249 9.28 0.55 4.50
N LEU A 250 9.42 -0.48 5.35
CA LEU A 250 8.46 -0.84 6.38
C LEU A 250 8.99 -0.65 7.81
N LEU A 251 10.02 0.18 7.99
CA LEU A 251 10.33 0.71 9.32
C LEU A 251 9.19 1.64 9.76
N PRO A 252 8.56 1.44 10.94
CA PRO A 252 7.47 2.28 11.42
C PRO A 252 7.75 3.79 11.34
N GLU A 253 8.96 4.23 11.67
CA GLU A 253 9.37 5.64 11.56
C GLU A 253 9.54 6.16 10.11
N ARG A 254 9.20 5.35 9.10
CA ARG A 254 9.22 5.67 7.67
C ARG A 254 7.88 5.36 6.98
N ILE A 255 6.86 4.94 7.73
CA ILE A 255 5.52 4.65 7.22
C ILE A 255 4.60 5.81 7.62
N PRO A 256 4.20 6.70 6.70
CA PRO A 256 3.17 7.69 6.99
C PRO A 256 1.86 7.02 7.43
N ASP A 257 1.09 7.72 8.26
CA ASP A 257 -0.21 7.23 8.74
C ASP A 257 -1.32 7.23 7.65
N SER A 258 -1.05 7.88 6.52
CA SER A 258 -1.98 8.09 5.41
C SER A 258 -1.25 8.21 4.06
N ILE A 259 -2.01 8.28 2.96
CA ILE A 259 -1.47 8.58 1.63
C ILE A 259 -1.32 10.10 1.50
N GLY A 260 -0.28 10.63 2.14
CA GLY A 260 -0.01 12.06 2.28
C GLY A 260 1.21 12.59 1.51
N ILE A 261 1.83 11.75 0.67
CA ILE A 261 3.04 12.04 -0.13
C ILE A 261 3.11 13.48 -0.67
#